data_AF-A0A3B9I7Y9-F1
#
_entry.id   AF-A0A3B9I7Y9-F1
#
_cell.length_a   1.000
_cell.length_b   1.000
_cell.length_c   1.000
_cell.angle_alpha   90.00
_cell.angle_beta   90.00
_cell.angle_gamma   90.00
#
_symmetry.space_group_name_H-M   'P 1'
#
loop_
_entity.id
_entity.type
_entity.pdbx_description
1 polymer ?
#
loop_
_entity_poly.entity_id
_entity_poly.type
_entity_poly.pdbx_seq_one_letter_code
_entity_poly.pdbx_strand_id
1 'polypeptide(L)'
;HKQSRKTGGDRPDNLITLCETCHKAYHLGEIELKITLSPGFRDAAFMGIMRWTVYNHLKEKYPEVSWTYGYLTKNTRITAGIVKSHINDAYCIAGNLNANRINEQYLCAFKRKNNRQIHKSNFLKGGTKKKNQAPYEVKGFRLFDKVDYLGESGFIFGRRTSGYFDIRKLDGTKIHASASHKKLRLLEPTNTLIVERGMAG
;
A
#
# COMPACT_ATOMS: atom_id res chain seq x y z
N HIS A 1 15.12 -24.99 13.53
CA HIS A 1 13.97 -24.30 12.90
C HIS A 1 13.88 -24.67 11.43
N LYS A 2 12.68 -24.77 10.87
CA LYS A 2 12.45 -25.06 9.44
C LYS A 2 12.87 -23.87 8.56
N GLN A 3 12.47 -22.66 8.94
CA GLN A 3 13.02 -21.39 8.46
C GLN A 3 13.83 -20.72 9.56
N SER A 4 14.85 -19.94 9.17
CA SER A 4 15.67 -19.20 10.13
C SER A 4 14.78 -18.38 11.09
N ARG A 5 15.18 -18.30 12.36
CA ARG A 5 14.45 -17.53 13.38
C ARG A 5 14.17 -16.08 12.97
N LYS A 6 15.08 -15.47 12.19
CA LYS A 6 14.94 -14.10 11.68
C LYS A 6 13.73 -13.92 10.75
N THR A 7 13.34 -14.97 10.03
CA THR A 7 12.26 -14.94 9.03
C THR A 7 11.00 -15.61 9.57
N GLY A 8 11.12 -16.88 9.99
CA GLY A 8 10.00 -17.72 10.46
C GLY A 8 9.62 -17.59 11.94
N GLY A 9 10.43 -16.89 12.75
CA GLY A 9 10.19 -16.77 14.20
C GLY A 9 10.38 -18.09 14.96
N ASP A 10 9.90 -18.15 16.21
CA ASP A 10 10.09 -19.28 17.13
C ASP A 10 8.78 -20.02 17.45
N ARG A 11 7.91 -20.13 16.46
CA ARG A 11 6.59 -20.72 16.64
C ARG A 11 6.65 -22.24 16.53
N PRO A 12 5.77 -22.99 17.23
CA PRO A 12 5.78 -24.44 17.19
C PRO A 12 5.70 -25.02 15.77
N ASP A 13 4.96 -24.38 14.87
CA ASP A 13 4.84 -24.77 13.47
C ASP A 13 6.14 -24.57 12.65
N ASN A 14 7.05 -23.72 13.10
CA ASN A 14 8.42 -23.53 12.55
C ASN A 14 9.47 -24.42 13.24
N LEU A 15 9.09 -25.20 14.25
CA LEU A 15 9.98 -26.13 14.95
C LEU A 15 9.78 -27.55 14.42
N ILE A 16 10.88 -28.29 14.37
CA ILE A 16 10.93 -29.72 14.13
C ILE A 16 11.97 -30.26 15.10
N THR A 17 11.66 -31.39 15.73
CA THR A 17 12.60 -32.12 16.58
C THR A 17 13.41 -33.07 15.71
N LEU A 18 14.73 -33.03 15.89
CA LEU A 18 15.68 -33.93 15.25
C LEU A 18 16.64 -34.45 16.31
N CYS A 19 17.15 -35.65 16.09
CA CYS A 19 18.29 -36.15 16.85
C CYS A 19 19.54 -35.30 16.54
N GLU A 20 20.54 -35.26 17.42
CA GLU A 20 21.72 -34.39 17.21
C GLU A 20 22.48 -34.73 15.92
N THR A 21 22.63 -36.01 15.62
CA THR A 21 23.28 -36.49 14.39
C THR A 21 22.47 -36.10 13.15
N CYS A 22 21.16 -36.31 13.18
CA CYS A 22 20.20 -35.91 12.13
C CYS A 22 20.25 -34.39 11.86
N HIS A 23 20.36 -33.59 12.92
CA HIS A 23 20.42 -32.14 12.83
C HIS A 23 21.72 -31.68 12.17
N LYS A 24 22.87 -32.26 12.54
CA LYS A 24 24.17 -31.95 11.91
C LYS A 24 24.18 -32.34 10.43
N ALA A 25 23.73 -33.55 10.10
CA ALA A 25 23.67 -34.04 8.72
C ALA A 25 22.75 -33.19 7.82
N TYR A 26 21.64 -32.67 8.36
CA TYR A 26 20.78 -31.73 7.64
C TYR A 26 21.47 -30.40 7.30
N HIS A 27 22.21 -29.80 8.24
CA HIS A 27 22.96 -28.56 7.97
C HIS A 27 24.15 -28.76 7.03
N LEU A 28 24.69 -29.98 6.96
CA LEU A 28 25.73 -30.38 6.00
C LEU A 28 25.17 -30.70 4.60
N GLY A 29 23.85 -30.82 4.45
CA GLY A 29 23.20 -31.16 3.18
C GLY A 29 23.20 -32.66 2.85
N GLU A 30 23.55 -33.51 3.81
CA GLU A 30 23.60 -34.97 3.66
C GLU A 30 22.22 -35.62 3.75
N ILE A 31 21.25 -34.93 4.36
CA ILE A 31 19.86 -35.37 4.52
C ILE A 31 18.93 -34.26 4.05
N GLU A 32 18.00 -34.60 3.15
CA GLU A 32 16.92 -33.71 2.74
C GLU A 32 15.64 -34.04 3.52
N LEU A 33 15.08 -33.04 4.22
CA LEU A 33 13.82 -33.19 4.95
C LEU A 33 12.68 -32.62 4.10
N LYS A 34 11.68 -33.44 3.77
CA LYS A 34 10.43 -33.00 3.11
C LYS A 34 9.54 -32.28 4.12
N ILE A 35 9.77 -30.98 4.31
CA ILE A 35 9.09 -30.17 5.32
C ILE A 35 8.11 -29.21 4.65
N THR A 36 6.85 -29.24 5.11
CA THR A 36 5.89 -28.19 4.74
C THR A 36 6.12 -26.96 5.62
N LEU A 37 6.29 -25.81 4.97
CA LEU A 37 6.40 -24.52 5.64
C LEU A 37 5.01 -23.98 5.97
N SER A 38 4.80 -23.61 7.23
CA SER A 38 3.60 -22.88 7.64
C SER A 38 3.74 -21.41 7.18
N PRO A 39 2.73 -20.82 6.51
CA PRO A 39 2.73 -19.40 6.16
C PRO A 39 2.64 -18.52 7.42
N GLY A 40 2.23 -19.10 8.54
CA GLY A 40 2.06 -18.42 9.80
C GLY A 40 0.82 -17.52 9.88
N PHE A 41 0.65 -16.87 11.04
CA PHE A 41 -0.51 -16.02 11.35
C PHE A 41 -0.10 -14.57 11.59
N ARG A 42 1.10 -14.14 11.18
CA ARG A 42 1.56 -12.76 11.43
C ARG A 42 0.61 -11.75 10.80
N ASP A 43 0.20 -11.99 9.57
CA ASP A 43 -0.72 -11.11 8.84
C ASP A 43 -2.13 -11.15 9.44
N ALA A 44 -2.62 -12.34 9.78
CA ALA A 44 -3.93 -12.49 10.42
C ALA A 44 -3.99 -11.82 11.80
N ALA A 45 -2.94 -11.98 12.62
CA ALA A 45 -2.81 -11.33 13.92
C ALA A 45 -2.72 -9.81 13.78
N PHE A 46 -1.92 -9.32 12.83
CA PHE A 46 -1.84 -7.89 12.54
C PHE A 46 -3.20 -7.29 12.16
N MET A 47 -3.94 -7.95 11.25
CA MET A 47 -5.28 -7.52 10.84
C MET A 47 -6.29 -7.60 11.98
N GLY A 48 -6.19 -8.61 12.85
CA GLY A 48 -7.03 -8.76 14.03
C GLY A 48 -6.81 -7.63 15.05
N ILE A 49 -5.56 -7.33 15.38
CA ILE A 49 -5.18 -6.22 16.26
C ILE A 49 -5.70 -4.91 15.67
N MET A 50 -5.37 -4.63 14.41
CA MET A 50 -5.78 -3.39 13.75
C MET A 50 -7.30 -3.21 13.76
N ARG A 51 -8.08 -4.28 13.51
CA ARG A 51 -9.55 -4.22 13.50
C ARG A 51 -10.09 -3.78 14.86
N TRP A 52 -9.64 -4.43 15.93
CA TRP A 52 -10.11 -4.12 17.28
C TRP A 52 -9.64 -2.76 17.75
N THR A 53 -8.39 -2.39 17.45
CA THR A 53 -7.86 -1.07 17.78
C THR A 53 -8.70 0.03 17.12
N VAL A 54 -8.96 -0.05 15.82
CA VAL A 54 -9.76 0.96 15.10
C VAL A 54 -11.19 1.01 15.65
N TYR A 55 -11.83 -0.14 15.82
CA TYR A 55 -13.21 -0.21 16.31
C TYR A 55 -13.37 0.38 17.72
N ASN A 56 -12.47 0.05 18.64
CA ASN A 56 -12.53 0.57 20.01
C ASN A 56 -12.30 2.09 20.05
N HIS A 57 -11.32 2.61 19.29
CA HIS A 57 -11.10 4.06 19.20
C HIS A 57 -12.30 4.80 18.59
N LEU A 58 -13.01 4.19 17.63
CA LEU A 58 -14.21 4.79 17.06
C LEU A 58 -15.37 4.79 18.06
N LYS A 59 -15.56 3.69 18.80
CA LYS A 59 -16.58 3.59 19.86
C LYS A 59 -16.40 4.61 20.97
N GLU A 60 -15.17 4.98 21.30
CA GLU A 60 -14.89 6.03 22.29
C GLU A 60 -15.26 7.43 21.78
N LYS A 61 -15.14 7.66 20.45
CA LYS A 61 -15.36 8.97 19.84
C LYS A 61 -16.78 9.21 19.37
N TYR A 62 -17.49 8.16 18.99
CA TYR A 62 -18.80 8.25 18.35
C TYR A 62 -19.81 7.33 19.04
N PRO A 63 -21.05 7.81 19.24
CA PRO A 63 -22.07 7.07 19.99
C PRO A 63 -22.56 5.82 19.23
N GLU A 64 -22.61 5.87 17.91
CA GLU A 64 -23.16 4.81 17.07
C GLU A 64 -22.09 4.25 16.13
N VAL A 65 -21.44 3.18 16.57
CA VAL A 65 -20.42 2.47 15.78
C VAL A 65 -20.77 0.99 15.75
N SER A 66 -21.07 0.51 14.56
CA SER A 66 -21.25 -0.91 14.25
C SER A 66 -20.22 -1.35 13.23
N TRP A 67 -20.05 -2.66 13.11
CA TRP A 67 -19.21 -3.27 12.08
C TRP A 67 -19.98 -4.42 11.45
N THR A 68 -19.60 -4.78 10.24
CA THR A 68 -20.24 -5.86 9.49
C THR A 68 -19.20 -6.80 8.91
N TYR A 69 -19.65 -7.98 8.48
CA TYR A 69 -18.81 -8.97 7.84
C TYR A 69 -18.94 -8.91 6.33
N GLY A 70 -17.84 -9.18 5.63
CA GLY A 70 -17.82 -9.13 4.17
C GLY A 70 -18.81 -10.08 3.50
N TYR A 71 -19.20 -11.19 4.14
CA TYR A 71 -20.22 -12.09 3.59
C TYR A 71 -21.62 -11.46 3.61
N LEU A 72 -21.94 -10.65 4.63
CA LEU A 72 -23.21 -9.91 4.70
C LEU A 72 -23.24 -8.83 3.62
N THR A 73 -22.17 -8.04 3.50
CA THR A 73 -22.02 -7.04 2.43
C THR A 73 -22.16 -7.68 1.05
N LYS A 74 -21.53 -8.84 0.84
CA LYS A 74 -21.62 -9.60 -0.42
C LYS A 74 -23.07 -10.04 -0.70
N ASN A 75 -23.78 -10.54 0.31
CA ASN A 75 -25.18 -10.96 0.17
C ASN A 75 -26.06 -9.78 -0.25
N THR A 76 -26.01 -8.67 0.50
CA THR A 76 -26.74 -7.44 0.19
C THR A 76 -26.45 -6.94 -1.22
N ARG A 77 -25.17 -6.95 -1.62
CA ARG A 77 -24.73 -6.52 -2.95
C ARG A 77 -25.34 -7.39 -4.07
N ILE A 78 -25.38 -8.71 -3.88
CA ILE A 78 -25.96 -9.64 -4.86
C ILE A 78 -27.48 -9.48 -4.94
N THR A 79 -28.16 -9.42 -3.80
CA THR A 79 -29.62 -9.22 -3.73
C THR A 79 -30.05 -7.92 -4.39
N ALA A 80 -29.24 -6.86 -4.26
CA ALA A 80 -29.48 -5.56 -4.87
C ALA A 80 -29.01 -5.45 -6.34
N GLY A 81 -28.39 -6.48 -6.91
CA GLY A 81 -27.89 -6.45 -8.30
C GLY A 81 -26.70 -5.50 -8.51
N ILE A 82 -25.94 -5.15 -7.47
CA ILE A 82 -24.88 -4.15 -7.53
C ILE A 82 -23.52 -4.80 -7.89
N VAL A 83 -22.80 -4.22 -8.85
CA VAL A 83 -21.47 -4.67 -9.27
C VAL A 83 -20.45 -4.51 -8.13
N LYS A 84 -19.45 -5.39 -8.04
CA LYS A 84 -18.41 -5.29 -7.02
C LYS A 84 -17.51 -4.07 -7.28
N SER A 85 -17.46 -3.15 -6.32
CA SER A 85 -16.46 -2.07 -6.28
C SER A 85 -16.29 -1.60 -4.83
N HIS A 86 -15.18 -0.94 -4.50
CA HIS A 86 -14.96 -0.43 -3.15
C HIS A 86 -16.06 0.54 -2.70
N ILE A 87 -16.56 1.37 -3.62
CA ILE A 87 -17.63 2.34 -3.36
C ILE A 87 -18.97 1.63 -3.17
N ASN A 88 -19.25 0.64 -4.01
CA ASN A 88 -20.49 -0.14 -3.92
C ASN A 88 -20.54 -0.99 -2.64
N ASP A 89 -19.40 -1.53 -2.21
CA ASP A 89 -19.30 -2.25 -0.94
C ASP A 89 -19.55 -1.29 0.23
N ALA A 90 -19.00 -0.06 0.21
CA ALA A 90 -19.28 0.97 1.21
C ALA A 90 -20.76 1.39 1.24
N TYR A 91 -21.40 1.52 0.07
CA TYR A 91 -22.83 1.79 -0.05
C TYR A 91 -23.68 0.67 0.56
N CYS A 92 -23.32 -0.58 0.31
CA CYS A 92 -23.99 -1.73 0.92
C CYS A 92 -23.77 -1.80 2.44
N ILE A 93 -22.59 -1.39 2.93
CA ILE A 93 -22.29 -1.31 4.37
C ILE A 93 -23.14 -0.21 5.05
N ALA A 94 -23.38 0.91 4.38
CA ALA A 94 -24.21 1.99 4.91
C ALA A 94 -25.69 1.58 5.10
N GLY A 95 -26.15 0.52 4.44
CA GLY A 95 -27.47 -0.08 4.64
C GLY A 95 -28.65 0.68 4.01
N ASN A 96 -28.49 1.95 3.64
CA ASN A 96 -29.52 2.74 2.98
C ASN A 96 -29.44 2.64 1.44
N LEU A 97 -29.95 1.53 0.88
CA LEU A 97 -29.92 1.25 -0.56
C LEU A 97 -30.89 2.09 -1.41
N ASN A 98 -31.69 2.95 -0.78
CA ASN A 98 -32.58 3.88 -1.48
C ASN A 98 -31.96 5.28 -1.61
N ALA A 99 -30.79 5.50 -1.02
CA ALA A 99 -30.14 6.81 -1.05
C ALA A 99 -29.61 7.13 -2.46
N ASN A 100 -29.85 8.36 -2.91
CA ASN A 100 -29.28 8.90 -4.13
C ASN A 100 -27.75 8.87 -4.06
N ARG A 101 -27.13 8.34 -5.12
CA ARG A 101 -25.68 8.25 -5.21
C ARG A 101 -25.12 9.53 -5.82
N ILE A 102 -24.11 10.09 -5.18
CA ILE A 102 -23.36 11.22 -5.73
C ILE A 102 -22.50 10.68 -6.89
N ASN A 103 -22.48 11.40 -8.01
CA ASN A 103 -21.67 11.07 -9.19
C ASN A 103 -20.19 11.42 -9.02
N GLU A 104 -19.76 11.79 -7.82
CA GLU A 104 -18.38 12.19 -7.53
C GLU A 104 -17.69 11.11 -6.72
N GLN A 105 -16.46 10.81 -7.08
CA GLN A 105 -15.63 9.81 -6.42
C GLN A 105 -14.34 10.46 -5.94
N TYR A 106 -13.91 10.02 -4.76
CA TYR A 106 -12.62 10.41 -4.19
C TYR A 106 -11.69 9.21 -4.22
N LEU A 107 -10.64 9.30 -5.04
CA LEU A 107 -9.55 8.34 -5.03
C LEU A 107 -8.53 8.80 -4.00
N CYS A 108 -8.23 7.92 -3.05
CA CYS A 108 -7.32 8.19 -1.95
C CYS A 108 -6.13 7.23 -2.03
N ALA A 109 -4.91 7.76 -2.00
CA ALA A 109 -3.70 6.94 -1.99
C ALA A 109 -2.76 7.35 -0.86
N PHE A 110 -2.36 6.38 -0.03
CA PHE A 110 -1.29 6.58 0.94
C PHE A 110 0.07 6.50 0.25
N LYS A 111 0.83 7.59 0.29
CA LYS A 111 2.18 7.64 -0.28
C LYS A 111 3.23 7.66 0.81
N ARG A 112 4.28 6.88 0.58
CA ARG A 112 5.45 6.85 1.46
C ARG A 112 6.26 8.11 1.24
N LYS A 113 6.72 8.73 2.33
CA LYS A 113 7.61 9.89 2.29
C LYS A 113 9.05 9.52 1.92
N ASN A 114 9.48 8.31 2.30
CA ASN A 114 10.86 7.84 2.14
C ASN A 114 10.93 6.45 1.50
N ASN A 115 12.07 6.19 0.84
CA ASN A 115 12.39 4.87 0.32
C ASN A 115 12.68 3.89 1.45
N ARG A 116 12.19 2.65 1.32
CA ARG A 116 12.45 1.56 2.30
C ARG A 116 13.92 1.15 2.35
N GLN A 117 14.65 1.39 1.27
CA GLN A 117 16.05 1.05 1.12
C GLN A 117 16.87 2.32 0.90
N ILE A 118 17.82 2.59 1.80
CA ILE A 118 18.65 3.80 1.80
C ILE A 118 19.77 3.71 0.75
N HIS A 119 20.32 2.51 0.52
CA HIS A 119 21.43 2.28 -0.40
C HIS A 119 21.11 1.19 -1.41
N LYS A 120 21.58 1.32 -2.65
CA LYS A 120 21.48 0.25 -3.64
C LYS A 120 22.27 -0.99 -3.19
N SER A 121 21.89 -2.15 -3.71
CA SER A 121 22.50 -3.44 -3.33
C SER A 121 23.99 -3.50 -3.67
N ASN A 122 24.34 -3.02 -4.86
CA ASN A 122 25.69 -3.12 -5.41
C ASN A 122 26.61 -2.01 -4.87
N PHE A 123 27.88 -2.37 -4.70
CA PHE A 123 28.95 -1.43 -4.38
C PHE A 123 29.42 -0.69 -5.63
N LEU A 124 29.84 0.56 -5.45
CA LEU A 124 30.57 1.33 -6.45
C LEU A 124 32.06 0.96 -6.41
N LYS A 125 32.80 1.34 -7.46
CA LYS A 125 34.26 1.27 -7.46
C LYS A 125 34.79 2.07 -6.26
N GLY A 126 35.57 1.43 -5.40
CA GLY A 126 36.03 1.99 -4.12
C GLY A 126 35.22 1.55 -2.88
N GLY A 127 34.35 0.54 -2.98
CA GLY A 127 33.75 -0.13 -1.81
C GLY A 127 32.61 0.63 -1.13
N THR A 128 32.15 1.74 -1.72
CA THR A 128 31.05 2.54 -1.16
C THR A 128 29.70 2.16 -1.77
N LYS A 129 28.62 2.15 -0.97
CA LYS A 129 27.27 1.90 -1.48
C LYS A 129 26.58 3.18 -1.91
N LYS A 130 26.11 3.22 -3.16
CA LYS A 130 25.34 4.36 -3.70
C LYS A 130 24.05 4.57 -2.92
N LYS A 131 23.78 5.80 -2.46
CA LYS A 131 22.47 6.18 -1.90
C LYS A 131 21.37 5.98 -2.94
N ASN A 132 20.25 5.40 -2.52
CA ASN A 132 19.03 5.25 -3.29
C ASN A 132 18.08 6.42 -3.04
N GLN A 133 18.60 7.63 -3.15
CA GLN A 133 17.86 8.88 -2.92
C GLN A 133 18.13 9.82 -4.08
N ALA A 134 17.06 10.36 -4.66
CA ALA A 134 17.12 11.50 -5.57
C ALA A 134 16.96 12.79 -4.74
N PRO A 135 17.32 13.97 -5.28
CA PRO A 135 17.02 15.24 -4.64
C PRO A 135 15.57 15.29 -4.16
N TYR A 136 15.36 15.76 -2.94
CA TYR A 136 14.02 15.82 -2.35
C TYR A 136 13.10 16.74 -3.14
N GLU A 137 13.67 17.80 -3.70
CA GLU A 137 12.97 18.78 -4.53
C GLU A 137 13.76 19.01 -5.82
N VAL A 138 13.05 19.22 -6.94
CA VAL A 138 13.63 19.54 -8.24
C VAL A 138 12.87 20.73 -8.80
N LYS A 139 13.53 21.86 -9.02
CA LYS A 139 12.93 23.09 -9.58
C LYS A 139 11.64 23.54 -8.85
N GLY A 140 11.57 23.37 -7.52
CA GLY A 140 10.40 23.74 -6.72
C GLY A 140 9.37 22.63 -6.51
N PHE A 141 9.56 21.45 -7.10
CA PHE A 141 8.56 20.37 -7.11
C PHE A 141 9.08 19.05 -6.52
N ARG A 142 8.19 18.33 -5.85
CA ARG A 142 8.43 17.07 -5.14
C ARG A 142 7.60 15.93 -5.73
N LEU A 143 7.91 14.72 -5.30
CA LEU A 143 7.15 13.54 -5.72
C LEU A 143 5.76 13.58 -5.07
N PHE A 144 4.73 13.32 -5.85
CA PHE A 144 3.32 13.36 -5.47
C PHE A 144 2.77 14.74 -5.08
N ASP A 145 3.48 15.82 -5.42
CA ASP A 145 2.85 17.14 -5.43
C ASP A 145 1.71 17.14 -6.46
N LYS A 146 0.60 17.78 -6.08
CA LYS A 146 -0.52 18.02 -6.98
C LYS A 146 -0.23 19.28 -7.78
N VAL A 147 -0.25 19.15 -9.10
CA VAL A 147 0.10 20.21 -10.03
C VAL A 147 -0.97 20.37 -11.08
N ASP A 148 -1.09 21.60 -11.55
CA ASP A 148 -1.82 21.96 -12.74
C ASP A 148 -0.86 22.00 -13.92
N TYR A 149 -1.18 21.26 -14.97
CA TYR A 149 -0.44 21.20 -16.22
C TYR A 149 -1.38 21.54 -17.38
N LEU A 150 -1.24 22.76 -17.91
CA LEU A 150 -2.04 23.26 -19.04
C LEU A 150 -3.57 23.15 -18.83
N GLY A 151 -4.04 23.35 -17.59
CA GLY A 151 -5.46 23.31 -17.24
C GLY A 151 -5.95 21.93 -16.78
N GLU A 152 -5.09 20.91 -16.81
CA GLU A 152 -5.39 19.59 -16.26
C GLU A 152 -4.60 19.34 -14.98
N SER A 153 -5.31 18.99 -13.90
CA SER A 153 -4.68 18.67 -12.62
C SER A 153 -4.21 17.22 -12.55
N GLY A 154 -3.06 16.97 -11.96
CA GLY A 154 -2.53 15.64 -11.71
C GLY A 154 -1.44 15.64 -10.66
N PHE A 155 -0.74 14.51 -10.51
CA PHE A 155 0.31 14.34 -9.52
C PHE A 155 1.65 13.99 -10.18
N ILE A 156 2.74 14.43 -9.57
CA ILE A 156 4.09 14.11 -10.04
C ILE A 156 4.48 12.68 -9.62
N PHE A 157 4.62 11.77 -10.58
CA PHE A 157 5.07 10.38 -10.34
C PHE A 157 6.54 10.15 -10.69
N GLY A 158 7.15 11.06 -11.44
CA GLY A 158 8.55 10.95 -11.86
C GLY A 158 9.19 12.31 -12.01
N ARG A 159 10.50 12.38 -11.72
CA ARG A 159 11.26 13.64 -11.70
C ARG A 159 12.60 13.42 -12.36
N ARG A 160 12.95 14.30 -13.28
CA ARG A 160 14.27 14.34 -13.93
C ARG A 160 15.00 15.59 -13.45
N THR A 161 16.28 15.46 -13.15
CA THR A 161 17.13 16.58 -12.69
C THR A 161 17.16 17.75 -13.66
N SER A 162 16.93 17.51 -14.95
CA SER A 162 16.78 18.51 -16.01
C SER A 162 15.52 19.38 -15.89
N GLY A 163 14.61 19.11 -14.95
CA GLY A 163 13.38 19.89 -14.75
C GLY A 163 12.18 19.40 -15.58
N TYR A 164 12.15 18.11 -15.88
CA TYR A 164 11.03 17.45 -16.55
C TYR A 164 10.37 16.41 -15.64
N PHE A 165 9.04 16.29 -15.73
CA PHE A 165 8.21 15.54 -14.80
C PHE A 165 7.27 14.56 -15.50
N ASP A 166 7.04 13.41 -14.88
CA ASP A 166 5.98 12.47 -15.28
C ASP A 166 4.75 12.74 -14.42
N ILE A 167 3.65 13.10 -15.06
CA ILE A 167 2.41 13.56 -14.43
C ILE A 167 1.31 12.55 -14.73
N ARG A 168 0.64 12.09 -13.68
CA ARG A 168 -0.42 11.09 -13.76
C ARG A 168 -1.53 11.38 -12.76
N LYS A 169 -2.72 10.90 -13.07
CA LYS A 169 -3.83 10.77 -12.14
C LYS A 169 -3.62 9.58 -11.20
N LEU A 170 -4.40 9.48 -10.12
CA LEU A 170 -4.26 8.40 -9.13
C LEU A 170 -4.77 7.05 -9.64
N ASP A 171 -5.70 7.06 -10.59
CA ASP A 171 -6.12 5.88 -11.36
C ASP A 171 -4.99 5.28 -12.23
N GLY A 172 -3.88 6.00 -12.39
CA GLY A 172 -2.73 5.63 -13.20
C GLY A 172 -2.74 6.22 -14.61
N THR A 173 -3.79 6.93 -15.01
CA THR A 173 -3.90 7.63 -16.29
C THR A 173 -2.77 8.64 -16.42
N LYS A 174 -1.98 8.50 -17.49
CA LYS A 174 -0.81 9.35 -17.72
C LYS A 174 -1.25 10.61 -18.46
N ILE A 175 -1.05 11.76 -17.82
CA ILE A 175 -1.32 13.08 -18.41
C ILE A 175 -0.16 13.46 -19.34
N HIS A 176 1.08 13.38 -18.84
CA HIS A 176 2.26 13.67 -19.65
C HIS A 176 3.53 13.03 -19.07
N ALA A 177 4.38 12.45 -19.92
CA ALA A 177 5.58 11.72 -19.46
C ALA A 177 6.80 12.61 -19.16
N SER A 178 6.84 13.82 -19.72
CA SER A 178 8.01 14.72 -19.65
C SER A 178 7.59 16.19 -19.65
N ALA A 179 6.73 16.58 -18.72
CA ALA A 179 6.23 17.94 -18.60
C ALA A 179 7.33 18.86 -18.08
N SER A 180 7.56 19.99 -18.76
CA SER A 180 8.56 20.98 -18.32
C SER A 180 8.08 21.72 -17.07
N HIS A 181 8.98 21.93 -16.11
CA HIS A 181 8.72 22.70 -14.89
C HIS A 181 8.11 24.09 -15.15
N LYS A 182 8.41 24.70 -16.31
CA LYS A 182 7.91 26.04 -16.69
C LYS A 182 6.41 26.06 -16.97
N LYS A 183 5.82 24.90 -17.29
CA LYS A 183 4.40 24.73 -17.62
C LYS A 183 3.60 24.17 -16.43
N LEU A 184 4.22 24.07 -15.26
CA LEU A 184 3.59 23.53 -14.06
C LEU A 184 3.31 24.62 -13.05
N ARG A 185 2.13 24.51 -12.44
CA ARG A 185 1.75 25.30 -11.27
C ARG A 185 1.43 24.36 -10.12
N LEU A 186 2.07 24.59 -8.97
CA LEU A 186 1.78 23.82 -7.76
C LEU A 186 0.38 24.16 -7.26
N LEU A 187 -0.44 23.15 -7.02
CA LEU A 187 -1.77 23.29 -6.42
C LEU A 187 -1.71 22.94 -4.93
N GLU A 188 -1.19 21.75 -4.61
CA GLU A 188 -1.08 21.26 -3.24
C GLU A 188 0.26 20.51 -3.06
N PRO A 189 0.97 20.73 -1.95
CA PRO A 189 2.18 19.98 -1.65
C PRO A 189 1.84 18.52 -1.29
N THR A 190 2.80 17.64 -1.52
CA THR A 190 2.70 16.21 -1.18
C THR A 190 2.37 15.99 0.30
N ASN A 191 1.42 15.11 0.57
CA ASN A 191 1.03 14.69 1.91
C ASN A 191 1.02 13.16 2.01
N THR A 192 0.93 12.63 3.23
CA THR A 192 0.87 11.19 3.50
C THR A 192 -0.32 10.53 2.80
N LEU A 193 -1.44 11.23 2.75
CA LEU A 193 -2.64 10.85 2.02
C LEU A 193 -2.86 11.89 0.91
N ILE A 194 -2.84 11.45 -0.34
CA ILE A 194 -3.21 12.29 -1.48
C ILE A 194 -4.60 11.88 -1.96
N VAL A 195 -5.39 12.88 -2.36
CA VAL A 195 -6.79 12.72 -2.72
C VAL A 195 -7.04 13.36 -4.08
N GLU A 196 -7.69 12.60 -4.96
CA GLU A 196 -8.16 13.06 -6.26
C GLU A 196 -9.68 12.97 -6.32
N ARG A 197 -10.31 14.05 -6.77
CA ARG A 197 -11.75 14.08 -7.05
C ARG A 197 -11.95 13.77 -8.53
N GLY A 198 -12.75 12.76 -8.83
CA GLY A 198 -13.15 12.37 -10.19
C GLY A 198 -14.65 12.20 -10.28
N MET A 199 -15.15 11.99 -11.51
CA MET A 199 -16.53 11.56 -11.72
C MET A 199 -16.62 10.04 -11.62
N ALA A 200 -17.75 9.55 -11.12
CA ALA A 200 -18.08 8.14 -11.13
C ALA A 200 -18.24 7.65 -12.57
N GLY A 201 -17.39 6.70 -12.96
CA GLY A 201 -17.61 5.87 -14.15
C GLY A 201 -18.55 4.71 -13.85
#